data_AF-A0A443RF50-F1
#
_entry.id   AF-A0A443RF50-F1
#
_cell.length_a   1.000
_cell.length_b   1.000
_cell.length_c   1.000
_cell.angle_alpha   90.00
_cell.angle_beta   90.00
_cell.angle_gamma   90.00
#
_symmetry.space_group_name_H-M   'P 1'
#
loop_
_entity.id
_entity.type
_entity.pdbx_description
1 polymer ?
#
loop_
_entity_poly.entity_id
_entity_poly.type
_entity_poly.pdbx_seq_one_letter_code
_entity_poly.pdbx_strand_id
1 'polypeptide(L)'
;MYGVTIICFLFMFITENECILRKKLFPEPAPLENCFNDCGEPLFLTPLIESGRVKEAKEKSLVRNLSYASEVESYSGFFTVSKQYNSNMFFWFFKSKSPKAPVVVWLQGGPGGSSLFG
;
A
#
# COMPACT_ATOMS: atom_id res chain seq x y z
N MET A 1 17.25 39.01 -20.13
CA MET A 1 16.50 38.86 -18.86
C MET A 1 15.09 38.31 -19.05
N TYR A 2 14.30 38.74 -20.05
CA TYR A 2 12.91 38.29 -20.24
C TYR A 2 12.74 36.80 -20.60
N GLY A 3 13.71 36.18 -21.29
CA GLY A 3 13.61 34.78 -21.72
C GLY A 3 13.62 33.75 -20.58
N VAL A 4 14.37 34.00 -19.50
CA VAL A 4 14.45 33.10 -18.34
C VAL A 4 13.15 33.14 -17.53
N THR A 5 12.57 34.34 -17.39
CA THR A 5 11.30 34.54 -16.68
C THR A 5 10.13 33.83 -17.38
N ILE A 6 10.05 33.90 -18.70
CA ILE A 6 8.99 33.24 -19.49
C ILE A 6 9.06 31.71 -19.36
N ILE A 7 10.26 31.13 -19.38
CA ILE A 7 10.46 29.68 -19.21
C ILE A 7 10.02 29.21 -17.82
N CYS A 8 10.36 29.97 -16.76
CA CYS A 8 9.91 29.64 -15.41
C CYS A 8 8.37 29.70 -15.28
N PHE A 9 7.72 30.71 -15.86
CA PHE A 9 6.25 30.81 -15.83
C PHE A 9 5.57 29.66 -16.60
N LEU A 10 6.10 29.28 -17.77
CA LEU A 10 5.62 28.12 -18.53
C LEU A 10 5.81 26.82 -17.75
N PHE A 11 6.95 26.63 -17.10
CA PHE A 11 7.21 25.44 -16.28
C PHE A 11 6.26 25.37 -15.09
N MET A 12 6.03 26.48 -14.38
CA MET A 12 5.06 26.53 -13.28
C MET A 12 3.63 26.21 -13.77
N PHE A 13 3.20 26.79 -14.89
CA PHE A 13 1.89 26.50 -15.48
C PHE A 13 1.73 25.02 -15.88
N ILE A 14 2.77 24.39 -16.45
CA ILE A 14 2.75 22.96 -16.78
C ILE A 14 2.65 22.12 -15.50
N THR A 15 3.41 22.45 -14.45
CA THR A 15 3.36 21.70 -13.19
C THR A 15 2.00 21.80 -12.47
N GLU A 16 1.35 22.97 -12.51
CA GLU A 16 0.03 23.16 -11.90
C GLU A 16 -1.04 22.33 -12.61
N ASN A 17 -1.02 22.30 -13.96
CA ASN A 17 -1.98 21.52 -14.74
C ASN A 17 -1.80 20.01 -14.53
N GLU A 18 -0.57 19.51 -14.47
CA GLU A 18 -0.26 18.11 -14.12
C GLU A 18 -0.72 17.75 -12.69
N CYS A 19 -0.55 18.66 -11.73
CA CYS A 19 -1.03 18.46 -10.35
C CYS A 19 -2.56 18.44 -10.24
N ILE A 20 -3.26 19.27 -11.01
CA ILE A 20 -4.72 19.32 -11.04
C ILE A 20 -5.31 18.07 -11.69
N LEU A 21 -4.70 17.57 -12.78
CA LEU A 21 -5.07 16.30 -13.42
C LEU A 21 -4.94 15.13 -12.43
N ARG A 22 -3.84 15.07 -11.65
CA ARG A 22 -3.63 14.05 -10.61
C ARG A 22 -4.72 14.00 -9.54
N LYS A 23 -5.26 15.14 -9.13
CA LYS A 23 -6.33 15.19 -8.12
C LYS A 23 -7.63 14.51 -8.58
N LYS A 24 -7.84 14.35 -9.89
CA LYS A 24 -9.03 13.69 -10.47
C LYS A 24 -8.78 12.24 -10.89
N LEU A 25 -7.55 11.74 -10.79
CA LEU A 25 -7.14 10.42 -11.29
C LEU A 25 -7.47 9.29 -10.31
N PHE A 26 -7.44 9.57 -9.00
CA PHE A 26 -7.84 8.62 -7.98
C PHE A 26 -9.21 9.02 -7.45
N PRO A 27 -10.13 8.05 -7.27
CA PRO A 27 -11.36 8.33 -6.56
C PRO A 27 -11.02 8.92 -5.19
N GLU A 28 -11.82 9.89 -4.73
CA GLU A 28 -11.70 10.30 -3.34
C GLU A 28 -11.81 9.04 -2.48
N PRO A 29 -10.94 8.89 -1.45
CA PRO A 29 -11.07 7.79 -0.54
C PRO A 29 -12.52 7.78 -0.08
N ALA A 30 -13.16 6.60 -0.12
CA ALA A 30 -14.52 6.46 0.38
C ALA A 30 -14.55 7.19 1.74
N PRO A 31 -15.54 8.08 1.96
CA PRO A 31 -15.64 8.80 3.23
C PRO A 31 -15.49 7.73 4.30
N LEU A 32 -14.52 7.91 5.21
CA LEU A 32 -14.21 6.93 6.24
C LEU A 32 -15.56 6.60 6.88
N GLU A 33 -16.12 5.46 6.47
CA GLU A 33 -17.40 4.99 6.97
C GLU A 33 -17.18 4.96 8.46
N ASN A 34 -17.96 5.72 9.24
CA ASN A 34 -17.65 5.93 10.66
C ASN A 34 -17.27 4.58 11.27
N CYS A 35 -15.97 4.36 11.44
CA CYS A 35 -15.43 3.10 11.91
C CYS A 35 -15.64 3.16 13.42
N PHE A 36 -16.91 3.04 13.83
CA PHE A 36 -17.32 3.01 15.23
C PHE A 36 -16.79 1.75 15.93
N ASN A 37 -16.24 0.80 15.16
CA ASN A 37 -15.55 -0.37 15.67
C ASN A 37 -14.05 -0.21 15.45
N ASP A 38 -13.32 -0.33 16.55
CA ASP A 38 -11.86 -0.45 16.60
C ASP A 38 -11.34 -1.41 15.51
N CYS A 39 -10.57 -0.90 14.55
CA CYS A 39 -9.93 -1.69 13.50
C CYS A 39 -8.74 -2.52 14.03
N GLY A 40 -8.44 -2.39 15.32
CA GLY A 40 -7.33 -3.02 16.02
C GLY A 40 -6.01 -2.28 15.82
N GLU A 41 -5.01 -2.75 16.57
CA GLU A 41 -3.64 -2.25 16.45
C GLU A 41 -2.97 -2.74 15.16
N PRO A 42 -2.16 -1.90 14.50
CA PRO A 42 -1.43 -2.29 13.29
C PRO A 42 -0.43 -3.41 13.58
N LEU A 43 -0.42 -4.43 12.71
CA LEU A 43 0.48 -5.57 12.83
C LEU A 43 1.82 -5.31 12.13
N PHE A 44 2.84 -4.97 12.92
CA PHE A 44 4.23 -4.88 12.45
C PHE A 44 4.93 -6.24 12.56
N LEU A 45 5.34 -6.81 11.42
CA LEU A 45 5.96 -8.13 11.37
C LEU A 45 7.47 -8.09 11.61
N THR A 46 8.13 -6.97 11.29
CA THR A 46 9.59 -6.83 11.39
C THR A 46 10.15 -7.18 12.77
N PRO A 47 9.59 -6.73 13.91
CA PRO A 47 10.11 -7.09 15.23
C PRO A 47 10.04 -8.60 15.53
N LEU A 48 8.99 -9.28 15.04
CA LEU A 48 8.84 -10.73 15.20
C LEU A 48 9.86 -11.48 14.33
N ILE A 49 10.07 -11.04 13.09
CA ILE A 49 11.01 -11.67 12.16
C ILE A 49 12.45 -11.49 12.64
N GLU A 50 12.83 -10.29 13.08
CA GLU A 50 14.17 -9.99 13.59
C GLU A 50 14.51 -10.74 14.89
N SER A 51 13.49 -11.05 15.70
CA SER A 51 13.64 -11.88 16.90
C SER A 51 13.58 -13.39 16.62
N GLY A 52 13.58 -13.81 15.35
CA GLY A 52 13.52 -15.22 14.93
C GLY A 52 12.14 -15.86 15.07
N ARG A 53 11.11 -15.11 15.48
CA ARG A 53 9.72 -15.57 15.68
C ARG A 53 8.93 -15.59 14.37
N VAL A 54 9.53 -16.15 13.31
CA VAL A 54 8.96 -16.17 11.95
C VAL A 54 7.65 -16.95 11.89
N LYS A 55 7.55 -18.06 12.61
CA LYS A 55 6.31 -18.88 12.68
C LYS A 55 5.15 -18.06 13.24
N GLU A 56 5.39 -17.34 14.33
CA GLU A 56 4.39 -16.46 14.95
C GLU A 56 4.04 -15.28 14.06
N ALA A 57 5.03 -14.65 13.41
CA ALA A 57 4.79 -13.57 12.45
C ALA A 57 3.84 -14.03 11.34
N LYS A 58 4.08 -15.22 10.78
CA LYS A 58 3.22 -15.83 9.77
C LYS A 58 1.81 -16.10 10.31
N GLU A 59 1.69 -16.70 11.48
CA GLU A 59 0.40 -17.00 12.11
C GLU A 59 -0.42 -15.73 12.39
N LYS A 60 0.21 -14.68 12.91
CA LYS A 60 -0.44 -13.39 13.17
C LYS A 60 -0.85 -12.67 11.89
N SER A 61 -0.07 -12.81 10.81
CA SER A 61 -0.39 -12.18 9.51
C SER A 61 -1.57 -12.81 8.79
N LEU A 62 -2.06 -13.98 9.22
CA LEU A 62 -3.17 -14.68 8.56
C LEU A 62 -4.47 -13.86 8.62
N VAL A 63 -5.05 -13.57 7.46
CA VAL A 63 -6.35 -12.90 7.34
C VAL A 63 -7.46 -13.94 7.38
N ARG A 64 -8.41 -13.78 8.32
CA ARG A 64 -9.55 -14.67 8.51
C ARG A 64 -10.84 -14.01 8.05
N ASN A 65 -11.83 -14.82 7.66
CA ASN A 65 -13.21 -14.40 7.40
C ASN A 65 -13.37 -13.34 6.29
N LEU A 66 -12.68 -13.52 5.16
CA LEU A 66 -12.94 -12.73 3.96
C LEU A 66 -14.35 -13.04 3.42
N SER A 67 -15.27 -12.09 3.51
CA SER A 67 -16.69 -12.27 3.23
C SER A 67 -16.98 -12.98 1.89
N TYR A 68 -16.41 -12.48 0.80
CA TYR A 68 -16.62 -13.01 -0.56
C TYR A 68 -15.55 -14.03 -1.00
N ALA A 69 -14.59 -14.35 -0.14
CA ALA A 69 -13.42 -15.18 -0.46
C ALA A 69 -12.98 -16.04 0.73
N SER A 70 -13.95 -16.70 1.38
CA SER A 70 -13.74 -17.45 2.63
C SER A 70 -12.76 -18.62 2.48
N GLU A 71 -12.61 -19.17 1.28
CA GLU A 71 -11.68 -20.27 0.98
C GLU A 71 -10.25 -19.82 0.65
N VAL A 72 -9.99 -18.50 0.55
CA VAL A 72 -8.70 -17.99 0.11
C VAL A 72 -7.78 -17.73 1.30
N GLU A 73 -6.73 -18.53 1.42
CA GLU A 73 -5.66 -18.31 2.40
C GLU A 73 -4.85 -17.07 1.99
N SER A 74 -4.89 -16.03 2.83
CA SER A 74 -4.16 -14.79 2.59
C SER A 74 -3.52 -14.24 3.87
N TYR A 75 -2.49 -13.42 3.68
CA TYR A 75 -1.65 -12.89 4.75
C TYR A 75 -1.40 -11.41 4.53
N SER A 76 -1.52 -10.57 5.56
CA SER A 76 -1.25 -9.14 5.48
C SER A 76 -0.53 -8.61 6.71
N GLY A 77 0.02 -7.40 6.59
CA GLY A 77 0.70 -6.72 7.67
C GLY A 77 1.66 -5.65 7.16
N PHE A 78 2.50 -5.14 8.06
CA PHE A 78 3.49 -4.12 7.76
C PHE A 78 4.91 -4.64 7.94
N PHE A 79 5.77 -4.34 6.97
CA PHE A 79 7.21 -4.46 7.10
C PHE A 79 7.85 -3.09 7.29
N THR A 80 8.68 -2.93 8.30
CA THR A 80 9.51 -1.74 8.48
C THR A 80 10.62 -1.73 7.45
N VAL A 81 10.57 -0.76 6.52
CA VAL A 81 11.57 -0.57 5.45
C VAL A 81 12.66 0.43 5.85
N SER A 82 12.38 1.31 6.82
CA SER A 82 13.38 2.17 7.44
C SER A 82 13.07 2.42 8.90
N LYS A 83 13.95 1.96 9.80
CA LYS A 83 13.84 2.22 11.24
C LYS A 83 14.10 3.69 11.59
N GLN A 84 15.00 4.34 10.86
CA GLN A 84 15.36 5.75 11.07
C GLN A 84 14.15 6.68 10.92
N TYR A 85 13.31 6.42 9.93
CA TYR A 85 12.15 7.25 9.61
C TYR A 85 10.82 6.64 10.06
N ASN A 86 10.86 5.52 10.80
CA ASN A 86 9.68 4.70 11.10
C ASN A 86 8.80 4.46 9.86
N SER A 87 9.44 4.16 8.73
CA SER A 87 8.76 3.94 7.45
C SER A 87 8.39 2.47 7.32
N ASN A 88 7.11 2.22 7.03
CA ASN A 88 6.52 0.90 7.00
C ASN A 88 5.75 0.69 5.69
N MET A 89 5.91 -0.48 5.08
CA MET A 89 5.23 -0.87 3.84
C MET A 89 4.18 -1.94 4.15
N PHE A 90 2.94 -1.66 3.78
CA PHE A 90 1.85 -2.63 3.83
C PHE A 90 1.97 -3.66 2.70
N PHE A 91 1.60 -4.91 2.96
CA PHE A 91 1.42 -5.93 1.93
C PHE A 91 0.17 -6.76 2.17
N TRP A 92 -0.34 -7.38 1.11
CA TRP A 92 -1.36 -8.43 1.19
C TRP A 92 -1.04 -9.53 0.18
N PHE A 93 -0.68 -10.70 0.69
CA PHE A 93 -0.30 -11.87 -0.08
C PHE A 93 -1.44 -12.88 -0.14
N PHE A 94 -1.72 -13.42 -1.32
CA PHE A 94 -2.72 -14.46 -1.53
C PHE A 94 -2.03 -15.75 -1.99
N LYS A 95 -2.28 -16.85 -1.28
CA LYS A 95 -1.67 -18.13 -1.61
C LYS A 95 -2.39 -18.75 -2.80
N SER A 96 -1.61 -19.25 -3.77
CA SER A 96 -2.15 -20.00 -4.90
C SER A 96 -2.74 -21.33 -4.46
N LYS A 97 -3.81 -21.76 -5.14
CA LYS A 97 -4.35 -23.12 -5.02
C LYS A 97 -3.41 -24.17 -5.63
N SER A 98 -2.47 -23.77 -6.50
CA SER A 98 -1.48 -24.66 -7.10
C SER A 98 -0.14 -24.59 -6.34
N PRO A 99 0.39 -25.72 -5.85
CA PRO A 99 1.62 -25.75 -5.06
C PRO A 99 2.88 -25.39 -5.86
N LYS A 100 2.82 -25.43 -7.20
CA LYS A 100 3.94 -25.12 -8.09
C LYS A 100 3.84 -23.72 -8.72
N ALA A 101 2.87 -22.91 -8.31
CA ALA A 101 2.71 -21.57 -8.86
C ALA A 101 3.88 -20.65 -8.46
N PRO A 102 4.32 -19.74 -9.36
CA PRO A 102 5.32 -18.74 -9.01
C PRO A 102 4.73 -17.69 -8.05
N VAL A 103 5.61 -16.95 -7.39
CA VAL A 103 5.24 -15.74 -6.65
C VAL A 103 5.24 -14.56 -7.62
N VAL A 104 4.16 -13.78 -7.60
CA VAL A 104 4.02 -12.55 -8.39
C VAL A 104 3.95 -11.36 -7.45
N VAL A 105 4.69 -10.30 -7.77
CA VAL A 105 4.60 -9.02 -7.07
C VAL A 105 3.82 -8.05 -7.95
N TRP A 106 2.71 -7.55 -7.43
CA TRP A 106 1.85 -6.58 -8.13
C TRP A 106 2.10 -5.17 -7.61
N LEU A 107 2.44 -4.25 -8.50
CA LEU A 107 2.77 -2.86 -8.18
C LEU A 107 1.94 -1.92 -9.04
N GLN A 108 1.03 -1.19 -8.40
CA GLN A 108 0.27 -0.15 -9.10
C GLN A 108 1.16 1.05 -9.39
N GLY A 109 0.95 1.64 -10.58
CA GLY A 109 1.65 2.83 -11.02
C GLY A 109 1.10 4.13 -10.45
N GLY A 110 1.18 5.20 -11.24
CA GLY A 110 0.87 6.57 -10.82
C GLY A 110 2.03 7.49 -11.17
N PRO A 111 2.88 7.95 -10.21
CA PRO A 111 3.07 7.54 -8.80
C PRO A 111 1.94 7.83 -7.80
N GLY A 112 1.94 7.10 -6.67
CA GLY A 112 1.09 7.36 -5.50
C GLY A 112 -0.21 6.55 -5.43
N GLY A 113 -0.51 5.72 -6.43
CA GLY A 113 -1.65 4.81 -6.39
C GLY A 113 -1.38 3.60 -5.50
N SER A 114 -2.38 3.16 -4.73
CA SER A 114 -2.28 1.93 -3.93
C SER A 114 -2.31 0.69 -4.84
N SER A 115 -1.45 -0.29 -4.58
CA SER A 115 -1.53 -1.60 -5.24
C SER A 115 -2.83 -2.37 -4.96
N LEU A 116 -3.62 -1.95 -3.96
CA LEU A 116 -4.93 -2.52 -3.66
C LEU A 116 -6.03 -2.12 -4.66
N PHE A 117 -5.73 -1.23 -5.62
CA PHE A 117 -6.66 -0.95 -6.72
C PHE A 117 -6.70 -2.06 -7.79
N GLY A 118 -5.66 -2.90 -7.88
CA GLY A 118 -5.55 -3.96 -8.89
C GLY A 118 -6.11 -5.30 -8.46
#